data_AF-A0A8S1HXJ1-F1
#
_entry.id   AF-A0A8S1HXJ1-F1
#
_cell.length_a   1.000
_cell.length_b   1.000
_cell.length_c   1.000
_cell.angle_alpha   90.00
_cell.angle_beta   90.00
_cell.angle_gamma   90.00
#
_symmetry.space_group_name_H-M   'P 1'
#
loop_
_entity.id
_entity.type
_entity.pdbx_description
1 polymer ?
#
loop_
_entity_poly.entity_id
_entity_poly.type
_entity_poly.pdbx_seq_one_letter_code
_entity_poly.pdbx_strand_id
1 'polypeptide(L)'
;MNVAITDLICSAALGFVMSRVVMIGDNLAYIFHGPCKYFGNLTCFYGHAIMLHGMAHCMMLTVISFGYRLFVLRHPSPTKKMLWLTIALFYLPSFAMFLTFISALETDPKVIEALKEQRNNVDWNIVPHVFLQSFFTISNGGSATYLFLVAMVGCFAVIIMRRKAHLILQRVDNSLSSSTKRVHKTLMKALAIQASLPFLMYIADLIFTAMHFFHIQHSAVENSVFLLLMFPPALSPILSIYYVQPYRIGLKEWVTKVKKQKVQTINTVSTTRPSISRSLANSDHWN
;
A
#
# COMPACT_ATOMS: atom_id res chain seq x y z
N MET A 1 -8.72 -3.28 -12.92
CA MET A 1 -8.39 -2.37 -11.81
C MET A 1 -6.89 -2.10 -11.82
N ASN A 2 -6.47 -0.85 -11.67
CA ASN A 2 -5.04 -0.49 -11.73
C ASN A 2 -4.40 -0.74 -10.36
N VAL A 3 -3.48 -1.70 -10.27
CA VAL A 3 -2.74 -2.06 -9.05
C VAL A 3 -2.15 -0.81 -8.38
N ALA A 4 -1.68 0.16 -9.16
CA ALA A 4 -1.11 1.39 -8.64
C ALA A 4 -2.12 2.28 -7.88
N ILE A 5 -3.39 2.28 -8.30
CA ILE A 5 -4.45 3.05 -7.61
C ILE A 5 -4.76 2.39 -6.27
N THR A 6 -4.89 1.07 -6.26
CA THR A 6 -5.14 0.33 -5.01
C THR A 6 -3.96 0.46 -4.05
N ASP A 7 -2.72 0.33 -4.53
CA ASP A 7 -1.50 0.55 -3.71
C ASP A 7 -1.42 1.96 -3.13
N LEU A 8 -1.84 2.98 -3.89
CA LEU A 8 -1.89 4.36 -3.43
C LEU A 8 -2.93 4.55 -2.32
N ILE A 9 -4.14 3.99 -2.51
CA ILE A 9 -5.21 4.04 -1.50
C ILE A 9 -4.76 3.32 -0.22
N CYS A 10 -4.15 2.14 -0.33
CA CYS A 10 -3.60 1.39 0.79
C CYS A 10 -2.52 2.18 1.53
N SER A 11 -1.57 2.76 0.80
CA SER A 11 -0.48 3.57 1.39
C SER A 11 -1.03 4.80 2.12
N ALA A 12 -2.02 5.48 1.51
CA ALA A 12 -2.68 6.62 2.13
C ALA A 12 -3.43 6.21 3.40
N ALA A 13 -4.16 5.09 3.38
CA ALA A 13 -4.84 4.56 4.56
C ALA A 13 -3.86 4.18 5.69
N LEU A 14 -2.72 3.55 5.34
CA LEU A 14 -1.64 3.23 6.28
C LEU A 14 -1.11 4.48 7.00
N GLY A 15 -0.79 5.54 6.24
CA GLY A 15 -0.31 6.81 6.81
C GLY A 15 -1.39 7.57 7.57
N PHE A 16 -2.66 7.43 7.17
CA PHE A 16 -3.79 8.06 7.83
C PHE A 16 -4.13 7.42 9.19
N VAL A 17 -3.97 6.10 9.31
CA VAL A 17 -4.35 5.33 10.50
C VAL A 17 -3.19 5.15 11.47
N MET A 18 -1.99 4.84 10.97
CA MET A 18 -0.79 4.46 11.75
C MET A 18 -1.13 3.51 12.91
N SER A 19 -1.57 2.31 12.55
CA SER A 19 -2.04 1.30 13.51
C SER A 19 -0.89 0.65 14.28
N ARG A 20 -1.13 0.33 15.54
CA ARG A 20 -0.34 -0.55 16.41
C ARG A 20 -1.28 -1.60 16.99
N VAL A 21 -0.82 -2.84 17.15
CA VAL A 21 -1.60 -3.91 17.80
C VAL A 21 -0.91 -4.39 19.05
N VAL A 22 -1.69 -4.63 20.11
CA VAL A 22 -1.23 -5.11 21.42
C VAL A 22 -2.03 -6.36 21.81
N MET A 23 -1.34 -7.39 22.29
CA MET A 23 -1.95 -8.65 22.72
C MET A 23 -2.15 -8.66 24.24
N ILE A 24 -3.38 -8.94 24.68
CA ILE A 24 -3.81 -8.81 26.08
C ILE A 24 -4.65 -10.04 26.41
N GLY A 25 -3.95 -11.10 26.86
CA GLY A 25 -4.50 -12.45 26.88
C GLY A 25 -4.96 -12.88 25.48
N ASP A 26 -6.22 -13.33 25.40
CA ASP A 26 -6.86 -13.70 24.13
C ASP A 26 -7.47 -12.52 23.36
N ASN A 27 -7.26 -11.30 23.84
CA ASN A 27 -7.80 -10.09 23.22
C ASN A 27 -6.72 -9.29 22.48
N LEU A 28 -7.17 -8.61 21.43
CA LEU A 28 -6.38 -7.75 20.57
C LEU A 28 -6.81 -6.31 20.78
N ALA A 29 -5.88 -5.43 21.14
CA ALA A 29 -6.12 -4.00 21.20
C ALA A 29 -5.44 -3.29 20.02
N TYR A 30 -6.23 -2.65 19.15
CA TYR A 30 -5.72 -1.77 18.11
C TYR A 30 -5.63 -0.35 18.62
N ILE A 31 -4.43 0.21 18.55
CA ILE A 31 -4.13 1.58 18.91
C ILE A 31 -3.83 2.35 17.63
N PHE A 32 -4.55 3.43 17.38
CA PHE A 32 -4.32 4.30 16.23
C PHE A 32 -3.43 5.47 16.62
N HIS A 33 -2.51 5.90 15.74
CA HIS A 33 -1.61 7.05 15.97
C HIS A 33 -1.72 8.13 14.88
N GLY A 34 -2.38 7.86 13.77
CA GLY A 34 -2.38 8.74 12.60
C GLY A 34 -3.38 9.88 12.65
N PRO A 35 -3.47 10.70 11.59
CA PRO A 35 -4.42 11.80 11.46
C PRO A 35 -5.90 11.41 11.62
N CYS A 36 -6.25 10.13 11.48
CA CYS A 36 -7.63 9.66 11.66
C CYS A 36 -8.25 10.05 13.01
N LYS A 37 -7.42 10.25 14.05
CA LYS A 37 -7.86 10.66 15.39
C LYS A 37 -8.69 11.93 15.40
N TYR A 38 -8.34 12.89 14.54
CA TYR A 38 -9.03 14.18 14.47
C TYR A 38 -10.44 14.07 13.89
N PHE A 39 -10.78 12.93 13.28
CA PHE A 39 -12.09 12.64 12.68
C PHE A 39 -12.92 11.62 13.49
N GLY A 40 -12.40 11.16 14.64
CA GLY A 40 -13.08 10.24 15.56
C GLY A 40 -12.72 8.76 15.41
N ASN A 41 -13.08 7.97 16.42
CA ASN A 41 -12.72 6.54 16.55
C ASN A 41 -13.20 5.71 15.36
N LEU A 42 -14.44 5.95 14.91
CA LEU A 42 -15.05 5.23 13.79
C LEU A 42 -14.28 5.45 12.49
N THR A 43 -13.80 6.68 12.26
CA THR A 43 -12.98 6.99 11.08
C THR A 43 -11.67 6.20 11.10
N CYS A 44 -11.01 6.09 12.25
CA CYS A 44 -9.81 5.24 12.38
C CYS A 44 -10.11 3.76 12.15
N PHE A 45 -11.22 3.26 12.71
CA PHE A 45 -11.64 1.87 12.55
C PHE A 45 -11.95 1.50 11.09
N TYR A 46 -12.77 2.31 10.40
CA TYR A 46 -13.04 2.09 8.98
C TYR A 46 -11.78 2.26 8.13
N GLY A 47 -10.92 3.22 8.45
CA GLY A 47 -9.61 3.37 7.80
C GLY A 47 -8.76 2.11 7.94
N HIS A 48 -8.74 1.49 9.13
CA HIS A 48 -8.05 0.24 9.38
C HIS A 48 -8.65 -0.92 8.59
N ALA A 49 -9.98 -1.04 8.55
CA ALA A 49 -10.67 -2.06 7.77
C ALA A 49 -10.37 -1.93 6.26
N ILE A 50 -10.41 -0.70 5.72
CA ILE A 50 -10.05 -0.38 4.33
C ILE A 50 -8.59 -0.77 4.06
N MET A 51 -7.69 -0.47 5.00
CA MET A 51 -6.27 -0.86 4.91
C MET A 51 -6.13 -2.38 4.81
N LEU A 52 -6.73 -3.16 5.71
CA LEU A 52 -6.66 -4.63 5.68
C LEU A 52 -7.23 -5.19 4.37
N HIS A 53 -8.41 -4.71 3.96
CA HIS A 53 -9.04 -5.07 2.68
C HIS A 53 -8.10 -4.82 1.50
N GLY A 54 -7.57 -3.61 1.41
CA GLY A 54 -6.70 -3.19 0.34
C GLY A 54 -5.41 -3.99 0.29
N MET A 55 -4.81 -4.31 1.44
CA MET A 55 -3.60 -5.15 1.52
C MET A 55 -3.84 -6.56 0.96
N ALA A 56 -4.91 -7.22 1.37
CA ALA A 56 -5.27 -8.53 0.83
C ALA A 56 -5.55 -8.46 -0.68
N HIS A 57 -6.28 -7.42 -1.10
CA HIS A 57 -6.66 -7.26 -2.50
C HIS A 57 -5.46 -6.97 -3.42
N CYS A 58 -4.54 -6.09 -3.00
CA CYS A 58 -3.30 -5.79 -3.72
C CYS A 58 -2.43 -7.04 -3.93
N MET A 59 -2.36 -7.91 -2.92
CA MET A 59 -1.63 -9.18 -3.04
C MET A 59 -2.20 -10.05 -4.16
N MET A 60 -3.52 -10.25 -4.13
CA MET A 60 -4.21 -11.07 -5.15
C MET A 60 -4.08 -10.47 -6.54
N LEU A 61 -4.23 -9.15 -6.68
CA LEU A 61 -4.03 -8.46 -7.95
C LEU A 61 -2.59 -8.58 -8.47
N THR A 62 -1.58 -8.59 -7.59
CA THR A 62 -0.18 -8.79 -7.97
C THR A 62 0.03 -10.18 -8.56
N VAL A 63 -0.52 -11.21 -7.92
CA VAL A 63 -0.47 -12.60 -8.42
C VAL A 63 -1.18 -12.73 -9.76
N ILE A 64 -2.40 -12.19 -9.88
CA ILE A 64 -3.18 -12.21 -11.13
C ILE A 64 -2.46 -11.45 -12.24
N SER A 65 -1.91 -10.26 -11.95
CA SER A 65 -1.18 -9.47 -12.93
C SER A 65 0.03 -10.21 -13.47
N PHE A 66 0.74 -10.95 -12.62
CA PHE A 66 1.88 -11.76 -13.06
C PHE A 66 1.43 -12.98 -13.86
N GLY A 67 0.40 -13.70 -13.37
CA GLY A 67 -0.19 -14.84 -14.06
C GLY A 67 -0.67 -14.47 -15.46
N TYR A 68 -1.34 -13.32 -15.60
CA TYR A 68 -1.77 -12.77 -16.90
C TYR A 68 -0.59 -12.50 -17.84
N ARG A 69 0.50 -11.88 -17.35
CA ARG A 69 1.70 -11.63 -18.17
C ARG A 69 2.32 -12.92 -18.68
N LEU A 70 2.41 -13.96 -17.83
CA LEU A 70 2.90 -15.27 -18.25
C LEU A 70 1.96 -15.97 -19.23
N PHE A 71 0.65 -15.80 -19.06
CA PHE A 71 -0.36 -16.40 -19.92
C PHE A 71 -0.26 -15.85 -21.35
N VAL A 72 -0.19 -14.52 -21.51
CA VAL A 72 -0.12 -13.85 -22.83
C VAL A 72 1.18 -14.18 -23.58
N LEU A 73 2.25 -14.57 -22.89
CA LEU A 73 3.49 -15.03 -23.54
C LEU A 73 3.34 -16.39 -24.25
N ARG A 74 2.31 -17.18 -23.93
CA ARG A 74 2.09 -18.53 -24.48
C ARG A 74 0.76 -18.69 -25.21
N HIS A 75 -0.21 -17.83 -24.91
CA HIS A 75 -1.57 -17.92 -25.39
C HIS A 75 -2.04 -16.57 -25.92
N PRO A 76 -3.01 -16.54 -26.85
CA PRO A 76 -3.64 -15.30 -27.26
C PRO A 76 -4.25 -14.57 -26.07
N SER A 77 -4.33 -13.24 -26.17
CA SER A 77 -4.84 -12.40 -25.09
C SER A 77 -6.26 -12.82 -24.69
N PRO A 78 -6.54 -13.04 -23.39
CA PRO A 78 -7.85 -13.45 -22.95
C PRO A 78 -8.88 -12.33 -23.19
N THR A 79 -10.14 -12.73 -23.37
CA THR A 79 -11.22 -11.78 -23.63
C THR A 79 -11.46 -10.86 -22.43
N LYS A 80 -11.98 -9.66 -22.69
CA LYS A 80 -12.30 -8.68 -21.63
C LYS A 80 -13.29 -9.26 -20.59
N LYS A 81 -14.25 -10.08 -21.04
CA LYS A 81 -15.23 -10.74 -20.15
C LYS A 81 -14.55 -11.68 -19.15
N MET A 82 -13.63 -12.51 -19.63
CA MET A 82 -12.87 -13.43 -18.78
C MET A 82 -12.04 -12.68 -17.75
N LEU A 83 -11.39 -11.59 -18.15
CA LEU A 83 -10.61 -10.76 -17.23
C LEU A 83 -11.47 -10.13 -16.12
N TRP A 84 -12.63 -9.57 -16.47
CA TRP A 84 -13.54 -9.00 -15.48
C TRP A 84 -14.10 -10.05 -14.52
N LEU A 85 -14.45 -11.24 -15.03
CA LEU A 85 -14.92 -12.35 -14.19
C LEU A 85 -13.83 -12.83 -13.23
N THR A 86 -12.58 -12.94 -13.67
CA THR A 86 -11.45 -13.25 -12.78
C THR A 86 -11.28 -12.18 -11.71
N ILE A 87 -11.27 -10.90 -12.07
CA ILE A 87 -11.11 -9.81 -11.09
C ILE A 87 -12.24 -9.83 -10.06
N ALA A 88 -13.49 -10.00 -10.49
CA ALA A 88 -14.64 -10.07 -9.61
C ALA A 88 -14.54 -11.26 -8.65
N LEU A 89 -14.20 -12.44 -9.16
CA LEU A 89 -14.05 -13.66 -8.35
C LEU A 89 -13.02 -13.50 -7.23
N PHE A 90 -11.87 -12.88 -7.52
CA PHE A 90 -10.81 -12.67 -6.53
C PHE A 90 -11.04 -11.45 -5.62
N TYR A 91 -11.94 -10.52 -5.99
CA TYR A 91 -12.34 -9.41 -5.14
C TYR A 91 -13.28 -9.85 -4.01
N LEU A 92 -14.23 -10.75 -4.31
CA LEU A 92 -15.28 -11.17 -3.37
C LEU A 92 -14.75 -11.63 -2.00
N PRO A 93 -13.71 -12.47 -1.88
CA PRO A 93 -13.22 -12.91 -0.58
C PRO A 93 -12.66 -11.75 0.26
N SER A 94 -11.90 -10.84 -0.36
CA SER A 94 -11.35 -9.67 0.32
C SER A 94 -12.45 -8.69 0.77
N PHE A 95 -13.55 -8.61 0.03
CA PHE A 95 -14.70 -7.80 0.39
C PHE A 95 -15.54 -8.45 1.50
N ALA A 96 -15.71 -9.77 1.47
CA ALA A 96 -16.35 -10.51 2.56
C ALA A 96 -15.59 -10.31 3.89
N MET A 97 -14.26 -10.42 3.86
CA MET A 97 -13.40 -10.11 5.01
C MET A 97 -13.65 -8.69 5.54
N PHE A 98 -13.71 -7.71 4.65
CA PHE A 98 -14.03 -6.31 5.02
C PHE A 98 -15.37 -6.20 5.74
N LEU A 99 -16.43 -6.82 5.19
CA LEU A 99 -17.76 -6.81 5.78
C LEU A 99 -17.78 -7.47 7.17
N THR A 100 -17.10 -8.61 7.34
CA THR A 100 -17.00 -9.30 8.64
C THR A 100 -16.23 -8.48 9.67
N PHE A 101 -15.23 -7.72 9.24
CA PHE A 101 -14.44 -6.90 10.14
C PHE A 101 -15.26 -5.71 10.64
N ILE A 102 -15.93 -4.99 9.72
CA ILE A 102 -16.73 -3.81 10.10
C ILE A 102 -17.98 -4.16 10.91
N SER A 103 -18.56 -5.35 10.72
CA SER A 103 -19.74 -5.79 11.48
C SER A 103 -19.43 -6.07 12.94
N ALA A 104 -18.15 -6.20 13.30
CA ALA A 104 -17.74 -6.64 14.61
C ALA A 104 -17.28 -5.47 15.51
N LEU A 105 -17.75 -4.26 15.21
CA LEU A 105 -17.49 -3.04 15.97
C LEU A 105 -18.17 -3.10 17.34
N GLU A 106 -17.42 -3.46 18.38
CA GLU A 106 -17.83 -3.34 19.77
C GLU A 106 -16.81 -2.47 20.51
N THR A 107 -17.26 -1.36 21.11
CA THR A 107 -16.39 -0.50 21.93
C THR A 107 -16.96 -0.49 23.35
N ASP A 108 -16.45 -1.34 24.23
CA ASP A 108 -16.87 -1.36 25.63
C ASP A 108 -15.96 -0.44 26.47
N PRO A 109 -16.51 0.58 27.17
CA PRO A 109 -15.74 1.43 28.08
C PRO A 109 -14.94 0.69 29.14
N LYS A 110 -15.44 -0.45 29.64
CA LYS A 110 -14.76 -1.28 30.67
C LYS A 110 -13.44 -1.86 30.20
N VAL A 111 -13.29 -2.00 28.89
CA VAL A 111 -12.07 -2.53 28.29
C VAL A 111 -10.90 -1.56 28.43
N ILE A 112 -11.12 -0.26 28.23
CA ILE A 112 -10.06 0.74 28.39
C ILE A 112 -9.50 0.70 29.82
N GLU A 113 -10.34 0.38 30.79
CA GLU A 113 -9.96 0.23 32.19
C GLU A 113 -9.14 -1.05 32.43
N ALA A 114 -9.57 -2.20 31.89
CA ALA A 114 -8.81 -3.46 31.97
C ALA A 114 -7.43 -3.38 31.25
N LEU A 115 -7.37 -2.63 30.15
CA LEU A 115 -6.13 -2.35 29.42
C LEU A 115 -5.14 -1.53 30.25
N LYS A 116 -5.64 -0.52 30.98
CA LYS A 116 -4.84 0.32 31.87
C LYS A 116 -4.22 -0.50 33.01
N GLU A 117 -4.99 -1.41 33.58
CA GLU A 117 -4.58 -2.23 34.72
C GLU A 117 -3.49 -3.27 34.34
N GLN A 118 -3.59 -3.88 33.15
CA GLN A 118 -2.60 -4.87 32.70
C GLN A 118 -1.33 -4.27 32.09
N ARG A 119 -1.30 -2.98 31.71
CA ARG A 119 -0.15 -2.39 31.03
C ARG A 119 0.15 -0.96 31.46
N ASN A 120 0.87 -0.84 32.57
CA ASN A 120 1.31 0.43 33.16
C ASN A 120 2.34 1.21 32.32
N ASN A 121 3.01 0.57 31.35
CA ASN A 121 4.06 1.20 30.53
C ASN A 121 3.51 1.93 29.29
N VAL A 122 2.20 1.98 29.10
CA VAL A 122 1.55 2.73 28.02
C VAL A 122 0.93 3.99 28.61
N ASP A 123 1.26 5.16 28.06
CA ASP A 123 0.62 6.41 28.47
C ASP A 123 -0.78 6.52 27.85
N TRP A 124 -1.77 5.98 28.54
CA TRP A 124 -3.15 5.92 28.10
C TRP A 124 -3.80 7.31 27.92
N ASN A 125 -3.22 8.38 28.47
CA ASN A 125 -3.72 9.74 28.25
C ASN A 125 -3.50 10.23 26.80
N ILE A 126 -2.54 9.60 26.09
CA ILE A 126 -2.19 9.92 24.69
C ILE A 126 -2.88 8.94 23.71
N VAL A 127 -3.59 7.94 24.23
CA VAL A 127 -4.22 6.85 23.46
C VAL A 127 -5.75 6.87 23.56
N PRO A 128 -6.44 7.89 23.00
CA PRO A 128 -7.89 8.01 23.12
C PRO A 128 -8.69 7.06 22.20
N HIS A 129 -8.02 6.30 21.32
CA HIS A 129 -8.69 5.50 20.30
C HIS A 129 -8.16 4.08 20.29
N VAL A 130 -8.83 3.24 21.09
CA VAL A 130 -8.52 1.82 21.21
C VAL A 130 -9.73 1.01 20.79
N PHE A 131 -9.48 -0.05 20.03
CA PHE A 131 -10.48 -1.05 19.67
C PHE A 131 -10.05 -2.41 20.17
N LEU A 132 -10.91 -3.09 20.95
CA LEU A 132 -10.61 -4.42 21.47
C LEU A 132 -11.52 -5.46 20.88
N GLN A 133 -10.94 -6.59 20.53
CA GLN A 133 -11.70 -7.75 20.11
C GLN A 133 -10.91 -9.02 20.33
N SER A 134 -11.60 -10.12 20.65
CA SER A 134 -10.93 -11.41 20.85
C SER A 134 -10.25 -11.88 19.56
N PHE A 135 -9.05 -12.44 19.70
CA PHE A 135 -8.26 -13.05 18.62
C PHE A 135 -9.05 -14.14 17.90
N PHE A 136 -9.85 -14.93 18.62
CA PHE A 136 -10.58 -16.07 18.06
C PHE A 136 -11.89 -15.71 17.36
N THR A 137 -12.27 -14.43 17.31
CA THR A 137 -13.48 -14.00 16.58
C THR A 137 -13.32 -14.16 15.07
N ILE A 138 -14.44 -14.37 14.36
CA ILE A 138 -14.43 -14.47 12.89
C ILE A 138 -13.89 -13.19 12.24
N SER A 139 -14.15 -12.03 12.84
CA SER A 139 -13.63 -10.74 12.38
C SER A 139 -12.10 -10.68 12.45
N ASN A 140 -11.49 -10.83 13.63
CA ASN A 140 -10.04 -10.71 13.76
C ASN A 140 -9.30 -11.97 13.33
N GLY A 141 -9.62 -13.12 13.93
CA GLY A 141 -8.97 -14.40 13.65
C GLY A 141 -9.21 -14.85 12.23
N GLY A 142 -10.43 -14.66 11.71
CA GLY A 142 -10.74 -14.95 10.30
C GLY A 142 -10.01 -14.02 9.33
N SER A 143 -9.93 -12.71 9.61
CA SER A 143 -9.15 -11.77 8.79
C SER A 143 -7.66 -12.08 8.81
N ALA A 144 -7.09 -12.36 9.97
CA ALA A 144 -5.68 -12.75 10.11
C ALA A 144 -5.39 -14.07 9.38
N THR A 145 -6.27 -15.06 9.51
CA THR A 145 -6.14 -16.34 8.78
C THR A 145 -6.22 -16.14 7.27
N TYR A 146 -7.16 -15.32 6.80
CA TYR A 146 -7.29 -15.01 5.38
C TYR A 146 -6.05 -14.29 4.84
N LEU A 147 -5.54 -13.27 5.55
CA LEU A 147 -4.30 -12.57 5.19
C LEU A 147 -3.10 -13.53 5.13
N PHE A 148 -2.98 -14.43 6.11
CA PHE A 148 -1.93 -15.44 6.13
C PHE A 148 -1.99 -16.36 4.91
N LEU A 149 -3.19 -16.87 4.58
CA LEU A 149 -3.40 -17.72 3.40
C LEU A 149 -3.09 -16.98 2.10
N VAL A 150 -3.54 -15.73 1.98
CA VAL A 150 -3.29 -14.85 0.83
C VAL A 150 -1.79 -14.60 0.67
N ALA A 151 -1.09 -14.29 1.75
CA ALA A 151 0.35 -14.05 1.75
C ALA A 151 1.13 -15.33 1.42
N MET A 152 0.74 -16.47 1.99
CA MET A 152 1.33 -17.78 1.70
C MET A 152 1.17 -18.16 0.23
N VAL A 153 -0.06 -18.09 -0.31
CA VAL A 153 -0.35 -18.34 -1.73
C VAL A 153 0.45 -17.36 -2.60
N GLY A 154 0.54 -16.09 -2.20
CA GLY A 154 1.37 -15.08 -2.85
C GLY A 154 2.83 -15.50 -2.94
N CYS A 155 3.44 -15.91 -1.82
CA CYS A 155 4.82 -16.40 -1.77
C CYS A 155 5.04 -17.61 -2.70
N PHE A 156 4.18 -18.63 -2.64
CA PHE A 156 4.30 -19.82 -3.51
C PHE A 156 4.12 -19.48 -4.98
N ALA A 157 3.09 -18.69 -5.30
CA ALA A 157 2.82 -18.25 -6.66
C ALA A 157 4.02 -17.50 -7.23
N VAL A 158 4.63 -16.60 -6.45
CA VAL A 158 5.84 -15.89 -6.84
C VAL A 158 6.99 -16.84 -7.16
N ILE A 159 7.27 -17.82 -6.30
CA ILE A 159 8.39 -18.76 -6.50
C ILE A 159 8.17 -19.53 -7.81
N ILE A 160 6.96 -20.07 -8.02
CA ILE A 160 6.60 -20.83 -9.21
C ILE A 160 6.69 -19.95 -10.47
N MET A 161 6.12 -18.75 -10.40
CA MET A 161 6.07 -17.83 -11.54
C MET A 161 7.44 -17.30 -11.93
N ARG A 162 8.32 -17.00 -10.96
CA ARG A 162 9.72 -16.64 -11.22
C ARG A 162 10.46 -17.78 -11.92
N ARG A 163 10.30 -19.03 -11.46
CA ARG A 163 10.89 -20.21 -12.11
C ARG A 163 10.40 -20.35 -13.55
N LYS A 164 9.09 -20.27 -13.78
CA LYS A 164 8.50 -20.34 -15.13
C LYS A 164 9.01 -19.23 -16.04
N ALA A 165 9.08 -18.01 -15.54
CA ALA A 165 9.55 -16.86 -16.30
C ALA A 165 11.03 -17.00 -16.70
N HIS A 166 11.89 -17.50 -15.80
CA HIS A 166 13.28 -17.79 -16.11
C HIS A 166 13.42 -18.87 -17.19
N LEU A 167 12.64 -19.96 -17.09
CA LEU A 167 12.65 -21.05 -18.08
C LEU A 167 12.17 -20.57 -19.46
N ILE A 168 11.14 -19.71 -19.51
CA ILE A 168 10.68 -19.10 -20.76
C ILE A 168 11.79 -18.24 -21.36
N LEU A 169 12.42 -17.39 -20.53
CA LEU A 169 13.49 -16.52 -21.01
C LEU A 169 14.67 -17.32 -21.59
N GLN A 170 15.09 -18.41 -20.95
CA GLN A 170 16.16 -19.27 -21.46
C GLN A 170 15.85 -19.86 -22.83
N ARG A 171 14.59 -20.24 -23.10
CA ARG A 171 14.19 -20.79 -24.40
C ARG A 171 14.19 -19.73 -25.50
N VAL A 172 13.78 -18.51 -25.15
CA VAL A 172 13.66 -17.40 -26.10
C VAL A 172 14.99 -16.64 -26.26
N ASP A 173 15.99 -16.95 -25.43
CA ASP A 173 17.29 -16.27 -25.40
C ASP A 173 18.08 -16.37 -26.71
N ASN A 174 17.88 -17.46 -27.46
CA ASN A 174 18.54 -17.73 -28.74
C ASN A 174 17.88 -17.04 -29.93
N SER A 175 16.66 -16.49 -29.79
CA SER A 175 15.87 -15.94 -30.90
C SER A 175 15.67 -14.42 -30.84
N LEU A 176 16.12 -13.75 -29.77
CA LEU A 176 15.88 -12.32 -29.56
C LEU A 176 17.11 -11.46 -29.82
N SER A 177 16.87 -10.28 -30.40
CA SER A 177 17.89 -9.23 -30.51
C SER A 177 18.40 -8.80 -29.11
N SER A 178 19.66 -8.35 -29.05
CA SER A 178 20.30 -7.86 -27.83
C SER A 178 19.53 -6.72 -27.14
N SER A 179 18.84 -5.88 -27.93
CA SER A 179 18.00 -4.79 -27.43
C SER A 179 16.74 -5.30 -26.74
N THR A 180 16.01 -6.24 -27.37
CA THR A 180 14.81 -6.86 -26.78
C THR A 180 15.14 -7.66 -25.52
N LYS A 181 16.28 -8.34 -25.52
CA LYS A 181 16.82 -9.10 -24.38
C LYS A 181 17.06 -8.20 -23.15
N ARG A 182 17.61 -6.99 -23.35
CA ARG A 182 17.86 -6.02 -22.26
C ARG A 182 16.56 -5.52 -21.64
N VAL A 183 15.53 -5.23 -22.45
CA VAL A 183 14.21 -4.82 -21.96
C VAL A 183 13.57 -5.95 -21.15
N HIS A 184 13.60 -7.18 -21.67
CA HIS A 184 13.02 -8.33 -20.98
C HIS A 184 13.71 -8.64 -19.65
N LYS A 185 15.05 -8.59 -19.60
CA LYS A 185 15.83 -8.78 -18.36
C LYS A 185 15.53 -7.71 -17.30
N THR A 186 15.36 -6.46 -17.74
CA THR A 186 15.01 -5.34 -16.85
C THR A 186 13.60 -5.51 -16.28
N LEU A 187 12.64 -5.88 -17.13
CA LEU A 187 11.26 -6.18 -16.73
C LEU A 187 11.23 -7.34 -15.73
N MET A 188 11.98 -8.41 -15.99
CA MET A 188 12.12 -9.57 -15.11
C MET A 188 12.72 -9.24 -13.75
N LYS A 189 13.71 -8.34 -13.68
CA LYS A 189 14.30 -7.88 -12.41
C LYS A 189 13.30 -7.06 -11.59
N ALA A 190 12.57 -6.16 -12.23
CA ALA A 190 11.51 -5.38 -11.59
C ALA A 190 10.41 -6.26 -10.99
N LEU A 191 9.99 -7.22 -11.81
CA LEU A 191 8.99 -8.23 -11.49
C LEU A 191 9.44 -9.12 -10.34
N ALA A 192 10.72 -9.51 -10.28
CA ALA A 192 11.25 -10.22 -9.14
C ALA A 192 11.10 -9.38 -7.88
N ILE A 193 11.53 -8.12 -7.87
CA ILE A 193 11.48 -7.28 -6.66
C ILE A 193 10.03 -7.01 -6.21
N GLN A 194 9.11 -6.72 -7.13
CA GLN A 194 7.67 -6.60 -6.80
C GLN A 194 7.09 -7.92 -6.27
N ALA A 195 7.58 -9.04 -6.78
CA ALA A 195 7.20 -10.36 -6.31
C ALA A 195 7.81 -10.72 -4.95
N SER A 196 8.78 -9.97 -4.38
CA SER A 196 9.23 -10.23 -3.00
C SER A 196 8.35 -9.59 -1.92
N LEU A 197 7.43 -8.69 -2.30
CA LEU A 197 6.52 -8.04 -1.37
C LEU A 197 5.64 -8.99 -0.53
N PRO A 198 5.17 -10.14 -1.06
CA PRO A 198 4.42 -11.12 -0.27
C PRO A 198 5.18 -11.68 0.93
N PHE A 199 6.50 -11.78 0.84
CA PHE A 199 7.30 -12.28 1.95
C PHE A 199 7.27 -11.34 3.14
N LEU A 200 7.26 -10.02 2.92
CA LEU A 200 7.17 -9.05 4.01
C LEU A 200 5.82 -9.14 4.75
N MET A 201 4.73 -9.30 4.00
CA MET A 201 3.40 -9.51 4.59
C MET A 201 3.33 -10.82 5.36
N TYR A 202 3.89 -11.90 4.80
CA TYR A 202 3.94 -13.20 5.47
C TYR A 202 4.75 -13.15 6.78
N ILE A 203 5.88 -12.44 6.80
CA ILE A 203 6.66 -12.22 8.01
C ILE A 203 5.86 -11.41 9.04
N ALA A 204 5.13 -10.37 8.62
CA ALA A 204 4.28 -9.58 9.52
C ALA A 204 3.20 -10.44 10.19
N ASP A 205 2.53 -11.32 9.42
CA ASP A 205 1.52 -12.24 9.95
C ASP A 205 2.12 -13.29 10.90
N LEU A 206 3.33 -13.79 10.60
CA LEU A 206 4.05 -14.69 11.50
C LEU A 206 4.40 -14.00 12.83
N ILE A 207 4.85 -12.74 12.78
CA ILE A 207 5.13 -11.96 13.99
C ILE A 207 3.84 -11.75 14.78
N PHE A 208 2.75 -11.34 14.13
CA PHE A 208 1.44 -11.16 14.75
C PHE A 208 0.95 -12.43 15.45
N THR A 209 1.06 -13.58 14.78
CA THR A 209 0.65 -14.88 15.31
C THR A 209 1.56 -15.32 16.47
N ALA A 210 2.88 -15.12 16.32
CA ALA A 210 3.85 -15.41 17.38
C ALA A 210 3.62 -14.54 18.62
N MET A 211 3.25 -13.27 18.46
CA MET A 211 2.89 -12.40 19.58
C MET A 211 1.75 -12.97 20.41
N HIS A 212 0.75 -13.59 19.77
CA HIS A 212 -0.36 -14.24 20.47
C HIS A 212 0.12 -15.47 21.25
N PHE A 213 0.67 -16.47 20.55
CA PHE A 213 0.97 -17.78 21.15
C PHE A 213 2.11 -17.75 22.16
N PHE A 214 3.12 -16.90 21.94
CA PHE A 214 4.27 -16.76 22.85
C PHE A 214 4.10 -15.60 23.83
N HIS A 215 2.94 -14.93 23.87
CA HIS A 215 2.64 -13.84 24.80
C HIS A 215 3.70 -12.73 24.77
N ILE A 216 4.16 -12.35 23.56
CA ILE A 216 5.23 -11.35 23.40
C ILE A 216 4.65 -9.95 23.56
N GLN A 217 5.01 -9.27 24.65
CA GLN A 217 4.47 -7.94 25.03
C GLN A 217 5.52 -6.83 24.95
N HIS A 218 6.23 -6.73 23.82
CA HIS A 218 7.27 -5.72 23.60
C HIS A 218 6.85 -4.69 22.55
N SER A 219 6.92 -3.40 22.91
CA SER A 219 6.50 -2.28 22.03
C SER A 219 7.16 -2.31 20.65
N ALA A 220 8.42 -2.71 20.53
CA ALA A 220 9.08 -2.77 19.22
C ALA A 220 8.48 -3.86 18.30
N VAL A 221 8.04 -4.99 18.86
CA VAL A 221 7.45 -6.11 18.10
C VAL A 221 6.02 -5.76 17.70
N GLU A 222 5.26 -5.14 18.59
CA GLU A 222 3.90 -4.64 18.32
C GLU A 222 3.84 -3.62 17.18
N ASN A 223 4.83 -2.72 17.12
CA ASN A 223 4.93 -1.74 16.05
C ASN A 223 5.48 -2.34 14.73
N SER A 224 6.26 -3.43 14.81
CA SER A 224 6.90 -3.99 13.62
C SER A 224 5.89 -4.63 12.66
N VAL A 225 4.76 -5.15 13.15
CA VAL A 225 3.70 -5.77 12.32
C VAL A 225 3.23 -4.80 11.23
N PHE A 226 2.68 -3.64 11.61
CA PHE A 226 2.17 -2.67 10.64
C PHE A 226 3.28 -1.89 9.92
N LEU A 227 4.46 -1.76 10.53
CA LEU A 227 5.63 -1.19 9.85
C LEU A 227 6.05 -2.07 8.67
N LEU A 228 6.10 -3.39 8.84
CA LEU A 228 6.41 -4.33 7.76
C LEU A 228 5.33 -4.31 6.66
N LEU A 229 4.06 -4.17 7.05
CA LEU A 229 2.93 -4.03 6.13
C LEU A 229 2.94 -2.70 5.35
N MET A 230 3.67 -1.68 5.80
CA MET A 230 3.78 -0.40 5.08
C MET A 230 4.64 -0.48 3.81
N PHE A 231 5.68 -1.30 3.81
CA PHE A 231 6.63 -1.35 2.70
C PHE A 231 6.03 -1.86 1.38
N PRO A 232 5.21 -2.92 1.34
CA PRO A 232 4.62 -3.43 0.11
C PRO A 232 3.90 -2.39 -0.76
N PRO A 233 2.87 -1.68 -0.27
CA PRO A 233 2.15 -0.71 -1.09
C PRO A 233 2.98 0.54 -1.39
N ALA A 234 3.98 0.89 -0.56
CA ALA A 234 4.88 2.01 -0.81
C ALA A 234 5.95 1.71 -1.88
N LEU A 235 6.52 0.51 -1.87
CA LEU A 235 7.60 0.11 -2.79
C LEU A 235 7.07 -0.22 -4.18
N SER A 236 5.88 -0.81 -4.29
CA SER A 236 5.27 -1.20 -5.58
C SER A 236 5.24 -0.07 -6.65
N PRO A 237 4.76 1.15 -6.36
CA PRO A 237 4.77 2.26 -7.32
C PRO A 237 6.18 2.77 -7.61
N ILE A 238 7.06 2.85 -6.61
CA ILE A 238 8.46 3.28 -6.78
C ILE A 238 9.19 2.35 -7.75
N LEU A 239 9.03 1.03 -7.56
CA LEU A 239 9.61 0.01 -8.42
C LEU A 239 9.04 0.06 -9.84
N SER A 240 7.73 0.31 -9.98
CA SER A 240 7.08 0.49 -11.28
C SER A 240 7.68 1.68 -12.03
N ILE A 241 7.83 2.84 -11.38
CA ILE A 241 8.45 4.03 -11.98
C ILE A 241 9.90 3.77 -12.34
N TYR A 242 10.69 3.12 -11.48
CA TYR A 242 12.12 2.93 -11.73
C TYR A 242 12.41 1.97 -12.89
N TYR A 243 11.67 0.86 -13.00
CA TYR A 243 12.02 -0.19 -13.95
C TYR A 243 11.21 -0.18 -15.25
N VAL A 244 9.95 0.25 -15.23
CA VAL A 244 9.07 0.18 -16.41
C VAL A 244 9.29 1.44 -17.27
N GLN A 245 9.86 1.23 -18.46
CA GLN A 245 10.24 2.29 -19.40
C GLN A 245 9.13 3.32 -19.70
N PRO A 246 7.87 2.96 -20.02
CA PRO A 246 6.84 3.95 -20.30
C PRO A 246 6.52 4.87 -19.13
N TYR A 247 6.60 4.38 -17.88
CA TYR A 247 6.39 5.25 -16.69
C TYR A 247 7.53 6.26 -16.53
N ARG A 248 8.78 5.89 -16.83
CA ARG A 248 9.92 6.83 -16.81
C ARG A 248 9.79 7.93 -17.85
N ILE A 249 9.36 7.58 -19.06
CA ILE A 249 9.16 8.54 -20.14
C ILE A 249 8.04 9.51 -19.76
N GLY A 250 6.89 9.00 -19.32
CA GLY A 250 5.77 9.84 -18.88
C GLY A 250 6.13 10.76 -17.72
N LEU A 251 6.88 10.29 -16.71
CA LEU A 251 7.35 11.13 -15.61
C LEU A 251 8.31 12.22 -16.10
N LYS A 252 9.24 11.88 -16.99
CA LYS A 252 10.17 12.86 -17.58
C LYS A 252 9.40 13.93 -18.35
N GLU A 253 8.44 13.54 -19.17
CA GLU A 253 7.58 14.47 -19.91
C GLU A 253 6.76 15.37 -18.99
N TRP A 254 6.15 14.81 -17.95
CA TRP A 254 5.39 15.57 -16.96
C TRP A 254 6.27 16.58 -16.21
N VAL A 255 7.43 16.16 -15.68
CA VAL A 255 8.38 17.05 -15.03
C VAL A 255 8.85 18.15 -15.98
N THR A 256 9.09 17.83 -17.26
CA THR A 256 9.51 18.81 -18.26
C THR A 256 8.39 19.81 -18.56
N LYS A 257 7.13 19.37 -18.63
CA LYS A 257 5.96 20.25 -18.78
C LYS A 257 5.78 21.17 -17.58
N VAL A 258 5.87 20.64 -16.35
CA VAL A 258 5.76 21.43 -15.10
C VAL A 258 6.88 22.46 -15.02
N LYS A 259 8.13 22.09 -15.37
CA LYS A 259 9.24 23.05 -15.45
C LYS A 259 9.00 24.14 -16.49
N LYS A 260 8.51 23.79 -17.68
CA LYS A 260 8.17 24.77 -18.74
C LYS A 260 7.06 25.73 -18.31
N GLN A 261 6.01 25.22 -17.64
CA GLN A 261 4.92 26.04 -17.11
C GLN A 261 5.43 26.99 -16.02
N LYS A 262 6.27 26.52 -15.09
CA LYS A 262 6.85 27.36 -14.03
C LYS A 262 7.75 28.46 -14.60
N VAL A 263 8.52 28.18 -15.64
CA VAL A 263 9.35 29.19 -16.34
C VAL A 263 8.48 30.21 -17.07
N GLN A 264 7.40 29.78 -17.74
CA GLN A 264 6.46 30.71 -18.37
C GLN A 264 5.79 31.64 -17.35
N THR A 265 5.32 31.13 -16.22
CA THR A 265 4.71 31.96 -15.16
C THR A 265 5.69 32.99 -14.59
N ILE A 266 6.97 32.64 -14.39
CA ILE A 266 8.00 33.58 -13.92
C ILE A 266 8.27 34.68 -14.97
N ASN A 267 8.32 34.33 -16.25
CA ASN A 267 8.53 35.29 -17.33
C ASN A 267 7.36 36.27 -17.48
N THR A 268 6.11 35.81 -17.31
CA THR A 268 4.91 36.68 -17.35
C THR A 268 4.85 37.64 -16.16
N VAL A 269 5.30 37.21 -14.97
CA VAL A 269 5.35 38.07 -13.76
C VAL A 269 6.49 39.09 -13.83
N SER A 270 7.60 38.76 -14.50
CA SER A 270 8.72 39.70 -14.68
C SER A 270 8.47 40.73 -15.79
N THR A 271 7.66 40.43 -16.80
CA THR A 271 7.20 41.42 -17.80
C THR A 271 6.13 42.37 -17.29
N THR A 272 5.49 42.07 -16.15
CA THR A 272 4.45 42.93 -15.54
C THR A 272 4.96 43.78 -14.37
N ARG A 273 6.27 43.83 -14.09
CA ARG A 273 6.82 44.88 -13.22
C ARG A 273 6.69 46.24 -13.93
N PRO A 274 5.90 47.20 -13.41
CA PRO A 274 5.84 48.54 -13.98
C PRO A 274 7.23 49.17 -13.84
N SER A 275 7.77 49.70 -14.92
CA SER A 275 8.95 50.57 -14.88
C SER A 275 8.58 51.86 -14.16
N ILE A 276 8.76 51.89 -12.84
CA ILE A 276 8.79 53.13 -12.06
C ILE A 276 10.14 53.80 -12.35
N SER A 277 10.24 54.45 -13.52
CA SER A 277 11.34 55.35 -13.83
C SER A 277 10.97 56.24 -15.03
N ARG A 278 10.22 57.32 -14.77
CA ARG A 278 10.27 58.65 -15.43
C ARG A 278 8.92 59.37 -15.29
N SER A 279 8.76 60.13 -14.21
CA SER A 279 7.82 61.27 -14.20
C SER A 279 8.15 62.33 -13.14
N LEU A 280 9.43 62.53 -12.81
CA LEU A 280 9.91 63.69 -12.05
C LEU A 280 10.75 64.57 -12.98
N ALA A 281 10.08 65.18 -13.95
CA ALA A 281 10.62 66.27 -14.78
C ALA A 281 9.44 66.95 -15.49
N ASN A 282 8.76 67.83 -14.76
CA ASN A 282 8.05 69.03 -15.25
C ASN A 282 6.98 69.44 -14.25
N SER A 283 7.40 70.17 -13.22
CA SER A 283 6.50 71.02 -12.45
C SER A 283 7.32 72.14 -11.80
N ASP A 284 7.92 72.99 -12.62
CA ASP A 284 8.41 74.30 -12.17
C ASP A 284 8.20 75.32 -13.29
N HIS A 285 6.97 75.79 -13.39
CA HIS A 285 6.62 77.13 -13.88
C HIS A 285 5.17 77.38 -13.46
N TRP A 286 4.98 78.24 -12.46
CA TRP A 286 4.06 79.39 -12.41
C TRP A 286 3.94 79.88 -10.95
N ASN A 287 4.37 81.13 -10.76
CA ASN A 287 4.31 82.01 -9.58
C ASN A 287 5.46 81.95 -8.58
#